data_AF-A0A318LCV8-F1
#
_entry.id   AF-A0A318LCV8-F1
#
_cell.length_a   1.000
_cell.length_b   1.000
_cell.length_c   1.000
_cell.angle_alpha   90.00
_cell.angle_beta   90.00
_cell.angle_gamma   90.00
#
_symmetry.space_group_name_H-M   'P 1'
#
loop_
_entity.id
_entity.type
_entity.pdbx_description
1 polymer ?
#
loop_
_entity_poly.entity_id
_entity_poly.type
_entity_poly.pdbx_seq_one_letter_code
_entity_poly.pdbx_strand_id
1 'polypeptide(L)'
;MRENVRELLDGLDARHGDIQRAAALVLDAVAGDGLVYAAGAGHSLAMVCETFYRAGGLAAVRPLWDPQVLPLLGALRSSGAEREPGRGRALIEAAEPTPADVVVVFSTSGRNPYPVEIAQTALARGVPVIAVTSLAASAQASDRSGTRLADHATVVLDTGVPPGDVVHPAAAPRTAAVSTILGAYVWSALLAALDGLAVRRGVVLPLWTSANVPGGDERNAELVARYGDRIPELNLGL
;
A
#
# COMPACT_ATOMS: atom_id res chain seq x y z
N MET A 1 24.57 2.17 6.34
CA MET A 1 23.21 2.78 6.39
C MET A 1 22.91 3.47 5.06
N ARG A 2 23.50 4.63 4.74
CA ARG A 2 23.25 5.32 3.45
C ARG A 2 23.50 4.41 2.24
N GLU A 3 24.65 3.74 2.21
CA GLU A 3 25.02 2.80 1.15
C GLU A 3 24.04 1.62 1.07
N ASN A 4 23.76 0.96 2.19
CA ASN A 4 22.78 -0.14 2.24
C ASN A 4 21.39 0.28 1.73
N VAL A 5 20.92 1.49 2.07
CA VAL A 5 19.63 2.00 1.57
C VAL A 5 19.69 2.19 0.06
N ARG A 6 20.79 2.73 -0.49
CA ARG A 6 20.97 2.88 -1.94
C ARG A 6 20.99 1.53 -2.65
N GLU A 7 21.71 0.55 -2.14
CA GLU A 7 21.74 -0.80 -2.71
C GLU A 7 20.33 -1.44 -2.74
N LEU A 8 19.52 -1.22 -1.71
CA LEU A 8 18.13 -1.70 -1.66
C LEU A 8 17.24 -0.98 -2.70
N LEU A 9 17.43 0.32 -2.90
CA LEU A 9 16.76 1.10 -3.94
C LEU A 9 17.18 0.66 -5.35
N ASP A 10 18.47 0.46 -5.59
CA ASP A 10 18.99 -0.04 -6.87
C ASP A 10 18.41 -1.44 -7.18
N GLY A 11 18.29 -2.28 -6.16
CA GLY A 11 17.64 -3.57 -6.29
C GLY A 11 16.16 -3.46 -6.68
N LEU A 12 15.44 -2.49 -6.13
CA LEU A 12 14.05 -2.21 -6.50
C LEU A 12 13.92 -1.75 -7.95
N ASP A 13 14.81 -0.86 -8.40
CA ASP A 13 14.85 -0.39 -9.79
C ASP A 13 15.13 -1.54 -10.77
N ALA A 14 16.00 -2.48 -10.39
CA ALA A 14 16.25 -3.67 -11.19
C ALA A 14 15.01 -4.58 -11.34
N ARG A 15 14.03 -4.47 -10.43
CA ARG A 15 12.73 -5.19 -10.48
C ARG A 15 11.61 -4.35 -11.12
N HIS A 16 11.94 -3.43 -12.03
CA HIS A 16 10.97 -2.54 -12.68
C HIS A 16 9.78 -3.24 -13.35
N GLY A 17 9.92 -4.51 -13.78
CA GLY A 17 8.87 -5.27 -14.44
C GLY A 17 7.61 -5.44 -13.58
N ASP A 18 7.76 -5.71 -12.29
CA ASP A 18 6.61 -5.87 -11.38
C ASP A 18 5.95 -4.52 -11.07
N ILE A 19 6.73 -3.44 -11.00
CA ILE A 19 6.20 -2.07 -10.88
C ILE A 19 5.32 -1.72 -12.10
N GLN A 20 5.75 -2.06 -13.31
CA GLN A 20 4.95 -1.83 -14.53
C GLN A 20 3.67 -2.67 -14.54
N ARG A 21 3.72 -3.92 -14.06
CA ARG A 21 2.53 -4.78 -13.91
C ARG A 21 1.55 -4.21 -12.89
N ALA A 22 2.04 -3.74 -11.74
CA ALA A 22 1.23 -3.09 -10.72
C ALA A 22 0.59 -1.79 -11.24
N ALA A 23 1.37 -0.96 -11.95
CA ALA A 23 0.87 0.26 -12.59
C ALA A 23 -0.24 -0.04 -13.62
N ALA A 24 -0.14 -1.14 -14.37
CA ALA A 24 -1.20 -1.56 -15.29
C ALA A 24 -2.50 -1.91 -14.55
N LEU A 25 -2.42 -2.69 -13.46
CA LEU A 25 -3.59 -3.01 -12.63
C LEU A 25 -4.25 -1.75 -12.06
N VAL A 26 -3.44 -0.82 -11.54
CA VAL A 26 -3.95 0.45 -11.02
C VAL A 26 -4.58 1.30 -12.13
N LEU A 27 -3.96 1.37 -13.31
CA LEU A 27 -4.52 2.11 -14.43
C LEU A 27 -5.84 1.53 -14.91
N ASP A 28 -5.93 0.20 -15.03
CA ASP A 28 -7.15 -0.50 -15.46
C ASP A 28 -8.30 -0.22 -14.49
N ALA A 29 -8.04 -0.26 -13.17
CA ALA A 29 -9.03 0.11 -12.15
C ALA A 29 -9.46 1.57 -12.29
N VAL A 30 -8.51 2.52 -12.31
CA VAL A 30 -8.82 3.95 -12.36
C VAL A 30 -9.53 4.36 -13.66
N ALA A 31 -9.11 3.81 -14.80
CA ALA A 31 -9.75 4.05 -16.09
C ALA A 31 -11.16 3.45 -16.16
N GLY A 32 -11.40 2.35 -15.43
CA GLY A 32 -12.70 1.72 -15.24
C GLY A 32 -13.55 2.34 -14.12
N ASP A 33 -13.14 3.48 -13.56
CA ASP A 33 -13.79 4.16 -12.42
C ASP A 33 -13.85 3.34 -11.12
N GLY A 34 -12.97 2.35 -10.98
CA GLY A 34 -12.69 1.66 -9.73
C GLY A 34 -11.77 2.42 -8.78
N LEU A 35 -11.61 1.90 -7.58
CA LEU A 35 -10.80 2.43 -6.49
C LEU A 35 -9.52 1.63 -6.24
N VAL A 36 -8.57 2.28 -5.59
CA VAL A 36 -7.35 1.67 -5.06
C VAL A 36 -7.48 1.61 -3.53
N TYR A 37 -7.73 0.43 -2.98
CA TYR A 37 -7.80 0.23 -1.54
C TYR A 37 -6.39 0.04 -0.97
N ALA A 38 -5.93 0.93 -0.11
CA ALA A 38 -4.60 0.85 0.50
C ALA A 38 -4.67 0.38 1.95
N ALA A 39 -4.10 -0.78 2.25
CA ALA A 39 -4.18 -1.41 3.57
C ALA A 39 -2.82 -1.65 4.20
N GLY A 40 -2.78 -1.66 5.53
CA GLY A 40 -1.59 -1.95 6.31
C GLY A 40 -1.91 -2.04 7.80
N ALA A 41 -0.95 -2.54 8.57
CA ALA A 41 -1.03 -2.60 10.03
C ALA A 41 0.29 -2.14 10.67
N GLY A 42 0.21 -1.65 11.91
CA GLY A 42 1.37 -1.17 12.63
C GLY A 42 2.03 0.00 11.91
N HIS A 43 3.36 -0.05 11.76
CA HIS A 43 4.11 0.97 11.04
C HIS A 43 3.79 1.01 9.53
N SER A 44 3.23 -0.06 8.95
CA SER A 44 2.82 -0.07 7.55
C SER A 44 1.65 0.90 7.28
N LEU A 45 0.96 1.38 8.33
CA LEU A 45 -0.01 2.48 8.20
C LEU A 45 0.63 3.80 7.76
N ALA A 46 1.93 4.00 7.98
CA ALA A 46 2.65 5.14 7.40
C ALA A 46 2.58 5.12 5.87
N MET A 47 2.55 3.92 5.27
CA MET A 47 2.37 3.77 3.83
C MET A 47 0.94 4.02 3.39
N VAL A 48 -0.05 3.60 4.18
CA VAL A 48 -1.46 3.96 3.93
C VAL A 48 -1.62 5.48 3.91
N CYS A 49 -1.02 6.18 4.88
CA CYS A 49 -0.97 7.64 4.89
C CYS A 49 -0.24 8.21 3.66
N GLU A 50 0.91 7.63 3.27
CA GLU A 50 1.66 8.08 2.08
C GLU A 50 0.82 7.98 0.79
N THR A 51 -0.08 7.00 0.71
CA THR A 51 -0.95 6.82 -0.46
C THR A 51 -2.16 7.76 -0.51
N PHE A 52 -2.60 8.29 0.64
CA PHE A 52 -3.88 8.96 0.78
C PHE A 52 -3.77 10.48 0.84
N TYR A 53 -4.62 11.18 0.09
CA TYR A 53 -4.87 12.62 0.16
C TYR A 53 -3.61 13.50 0.33
N ARG A 54 -2.70 13.40 -0.64
CA ARG A 54 -1.49 14.23 -0.72
C ARG A 54 -1.24 14.73 -2.13
N ALA A 55 -0.52 15.84 -2.28
CA ALA A 55 -0.17 16.40 -3.58
C ALA A 55 0.55 15.37 -4.47
N GLY A 56 0.11 15.27 -5.73
CA GLY A 56 0.60 14.28 -6.71
C GLY A 56 0.08 12.86 -6.49
N GLY A 57 -0.66 12.62 -5.41
CA GLY A 57 -1.28 11.33 -5.11
C GLY A 57 -2.55 11.10 -5.92
N LEU A 58 -2.92 9.84 -6.08
CA LEU A 58 -4.13 9.42 -6.78
C LEU A 58 -5.37 9.63 -5.89
N ALA A 59 -6.38 10.33 -6.40
CA ALA A 59 -7.62 10.63 -5.68
C ALA A 59 -8.55 9.43 -5.51
N ALA A 60 -8.40 8.40 -6.33
CA ALA A 60 -9.13 7.15 -6.22
C ALA A 60 -8.62 6.22 -5.10
N VAL A 61 -7.66 6.66 -4.28
CA VAL A 61 -7.15 5.85 -3.15
C VAL A 61 -8.09 5.93 -1.97
N ARG A 62 -8.61 4.78 -1.54
CA ARG A 62 -9.37 4.62 -0.29
C ARG A 62 -8.48 3.91 0.75
N PRO A 63 -8.19 4.54 1.90
CA PRO A 63 -7.43 3.88 2.95
C PRO A 63 -8.32 2.82 3.61
N LEU A 64 -7.78 1.62 3.80
CA LEU A 64 -8.48 0.48 4.36
C LEU A 64 -7.75 0.00 5.62
N TRP A 65 -8.24 0.40 6.79
CA TRP A 65 -7.55 0.15 8.05
C TRP A 65 -8.50 0.01 9.25
N ASP A 66 -8.05 -0.71 10.27
CA ASP A 66 -8.72 -0.84 11.56
C ASP A 66 -8.01 0.05 12.59
N PRO A 67 -8.71 0.96 13.30
CA PRO A 67 -8.10 1.79 14.34
C PRO A 67 -7.35 0.99 15.42
N GLN A 68 -7.75 -0.26 15.67
CA GLN A 68 -7.07 -1.14 16.62
C GLN A 68 -5.66 -1.51 16.18
N VAL A 69 -5.34 -1.50 14.87
CA VAL A 69 -3.99 -1.80 14.37
C VAL A 69 -3.06 -0.57 14.33
N LEU A 70 -3.52 0.62 14.73
CA LEU A 70 -2.72 1.85 14.79
C LEU A 70 -1.90 1.92 16.10
N PRO A 71 -0.55 1.90 16.04
CA PRO A 71 0.28 1.91 17.25
C PRO A 71 0.12 3.15 18.13
N LEU A 72 -0.21 4.30 17.53
CA LEU A 72 -0.43 5.57 18.25
C LEU A 72 -1.65 5.52 19.18
N LEU A 73 -2.59 4.59 18.97
CA LEU A 73 -3.72 4.38 19.87
C LEU A 73 -3.40 3.31 20.94
N GLY A 74 -2.26 2.63 20.86
CA GLY A 74 -1.78 1.64 21.82
C GLY A 74 -0.93 0.55 21.16
N ALA A 75 0.41 0.65 21.27
CA ALA A 75 1.35 -0.18 20.50
C ALA A 75 1.22 -1.70 20.75
N LEU A 76 1.09 -2.13 22.01
CA LEU A 76 0.91 -3.55 22.33
C LEU A 76 -0.45 -4.08 21.84
N ARG A 77 -1.49 -3.24 21.94
CA ARG A 77 -2.84 -3.57 21.45
C ARG A 77 -2.83 -3.72 19.93
N SER A 78 -2.15 -2.81 19.21
CA SER A 78 -1.94 -2.88 17.77
C SER A 78 -1.25 -4.18 17.34
N SER A 79 -0.20 -4.59 18.06
CA SER A 79 0.47 -5.87 17.79
C SER A 79 -0.44 -7.08 18.05
N GLY A 80 -1.31 -7.00 19.06
CA GLY A 80 -2.31 -8.02 19.34
C GLY A 80 -3.39 -8.09 18.27
N ALA A 81 -3.93 -6.94 17.87
CA ALA A 81 -4.96 -6.81 16.84
C ALA A 81 -4.47 -7.32 15.48
N GLU A 82 -3.24 -7.00 15.06
CA GLU A 82 -2.68 -7.52 13.80
C GLU A 82 -2.62 -9.07 13.78
N ARG A 83 -2.51 -9.69 14.96
CA ARG A 83 -2.44 -11.14 15.15
C ARG A 83 -3.79 -11.81 15.37
N GLU A 84 -4.86 -11.04 15.54
CA GLU A 84 -6.20 -11.56 15.78
C GLU A 84 -6.83 -12.02 14.47
N PRO A 85 -7.14 -13.33 14.32
CA PRO A 85 -7.78 -13.84 13.12
C PRO A 85 -9.18 -13.24 12.92
N GLY A 86 -9.58 -13.09 11.66
CA GLY A 86 -10.89 -12.59 11.22
C GLY A 86 -10.96 -11.07 11.05
N ARG A 87 -10.03 -10.29 11.61
CA ARG A 87 -10.05 -8.82 11.48
C ARG A 87 -9.80 -8.36 10.05
N GLY A 88 -8.83 -8.96 9.35
CA GLY A 88 -8.52 -8.59 7.98
C GLY A 88 -9.65 -8.94 7.02
N ARG A 89 -10.27 -10.12 7.24
CA ARG A 89 -11.46 -10.54 6.49
C ARG A 89 -12.65 -9.61 6.72
N ALA A 90 -12.96 -9.29 7.98
CA ALA A 90 -14.08 -8.40 8.32
C ALA A 90 -13.93 -7.01 7.69
N LEU A 91 -12.69 -6.52 7.57
CA LEU A 91 -12.39 -5.23 6.96
C LEU A 91 -12.71 -5.22 5.45
N ILE A 92 -12.31 -6.27 4.71
CA ILE A 92 -12.67 -6.42 3.29
C ILE A 92 -14.17 -6.65 3.12
N GLU A 93 -14.79 -7.42 4.01
CA GLU A 93 -16.24 -7.67 3.98
C GLU A 93 -17.04 -6.38 4.16
N ALA A 94 -16.61 -5.48 5.05
CA ALA A 94 -17.27 -4.19 5.27
C ALA A 94 -17.00 -3.16 4.17
N ALA A 95 -15.83 -3.21 3.53
CA ALA A 95 -15.44 -2.25 2.48
C ALA A 95 -15.99 -2.60 1.09
N GLU A 96 -16.40 -3.86 0.90
CA GLU A 96 -17.03 -4.41 -0.30
C GLU A 96 -16.33 -4.05 -1.62
N PRO A 97 -14.99 -4.28 -1.75
CA PRO A 97 -14.32 -4.07 -3.03
C PRO A 97 -14.84 -5.05 -4.08
N THR A 98 -14.86 -4.58 -5.32
CA THR A 98 -15.36 -5.27 -6.51
C THR A 98 -14.21 -5.62 -7.46
N PRO A 99 -14.42 -6.50 -8.46
CA PRO A 99 -13.39 -6.80 -9.47
C PRO A 99 -12.93 -5.61 -10.32
N ALA A 100 -13.61 -4.45 -10.26
CA ALA A 100 -13.16 -3.21 -10.89
C ALA A 100 -12.09 -2.47 -10.06
N ASP A 101 -11.92 -2.85 -8.80
CA ASP A 101 -11.01 -2.21 -7.85
C ASP A 101 -9.66 -2.95 -7.79
N VAL A 102 -8.71 -2.39 -7.06
CA VAL A 102 -7.45 -3.06 -6.70
C VAL A 102 -7.14 -2.85 -5.22
N VAL A 103 -6.59 -3.87 -4.57
CA VAL A 103 -6.16 -3.80 -3.17
C VAL A 103 -4.64 -3.81 -3.09
N VAL A 104 -4.05 -2.78 -2.49
CA VAL A 104 -2.62 -2.67 -2.18
C VAL A 104 -2.41 -2.96 -0.70
N VAL A 105 -1.64 -4.00 -0.37
CA VAL A 105 -1.39 -4.39 1.03
C VAL A 105 0.08 -4.18 1.37
N PHE A 106 0.34 -3.30 2.33
CA PHE A 106 1.68 -3.05 2.87
C PHE A 106 1.91 -3.91 4.12
N SER A 107 2.90 -4.80 4.05
CA SER A 107 3.38 -5.55 5.21
C SER A 107 4.78 -6.09 4.98
N THR A 108 5.76 -5.62 5.75
CA THR A 108 7.16 -6.06 5.61
C THR A 108 7.34 -7.56 5.75
N SER A 109 6.72 -8.16 6.77
CA SER A 109 6.81 -9.62 6.99
C SER A 109 5.75 -10.41 6.22
N GLY A 110 4.55 -9.86 6.05
CA GLY A 110 3.45 -10.55 5.37
C GLY A 110 3.08 -11.89 6.01
N ARG A 111 3.23 -12.05 7.34
CA ARG A 111 2.96 -13.33 8.05
C ARG A 111 1.85 -13.29 9.09
N ASN A 112 1.44 -12.10 9.54
CA ASN A 112 0.35 -11.99 10.51
C ASN A 112 -1.02 -12.20 9.82
N PRO A 113 -2.03 -12.72 10.53
CA PRO A 113 -3.39 -12.88 10.01
C PRO A 113 -3.94 -11.64 9.31
N TYR A 114 -3.85 -10.45 9.91
CA TYR A 114 -4.48 -9.24 9.37
C TYR A 114 -4.13 -8.94 7.90
N PRO A 115 -2.86 -8.73 7.50
CA PRO A 115 -2.53 -8.47 6.10
C PRO A 115 -2.79 -9.67 5.17
N VAL A 116 -2.62 -10.91 5.66
CA VAL A 116 -2.83 -12.13 4.86
C VAL A 116 -4.31 -12.33 4.54
N GLU A 117 -5.19 -12.16 5.54
CA GLU A 117 -6.63 -12.27 5.37
C GLU A 117 -7.20 -11.19 4.46
N ILE A 118 -6.67 -9.96 4.51
CA ILE A 118 -7.06 -8.88 3.58
C ILE A 118 -6.80 -9.33 2.14
N ALA A 119 -5.58 -9.78 1.86
CA ALA A 119 -5.19 -10.22 0.52
C ALA A 119 -5.97 -11.46 0.06
N GLN A 120 -6.08 -12.47 0.92
CA GLN A 120 -6.80 -13.70 0.63
C GLN A 120 -8.29 -13.44 0.36
N THR A 121 -8.94 -12.58 1.17
CA THR A 121 -10.37 -12.27 1.03
C THR A 121 -10.63 -11.43 -0.23
N ALA A 122 -9.74 -10.48 -0.54
CA ALA A 122 -9.83 -9.69 -1.77
C ALA A 122 -9.70 -10.58 -3.03
N LEU A 123 -8.69 -11.45 -3.09
CA LEU A 123 -8.52 -12.38 -4.21
C LEU A 123 -9.70 -13.35 -4.35
N ALA A 124 -10.24 -13.87 -3.24
CA ALA A 124 -11.41 -14.74 -3.27
C ALA A 124 -12.66 -14.07 -3.86
N ARG A 125 -12.71 -12.73 -3.85
CA ARG A 125 -13.75 -11.91 -4.48
C ARG A 125 -13.42 -11.51 -5.93
N GLY A 126 -12.30 -11.96 -6.47
CA GLY A 126 -11.84 -11.59 -7.81
C GLY A 126 -11.20 -10.21 -7.89
N VAL A 127 -10.87 -9.59 -6.76
CA VAL A 127 -10.21 -8.28 -6.72
C VAL A 127 -8.69 -8.48 -6.80
N PRO A 128 -7.99 -7.88 -7.78
CA PRO A 128 -6.53 -7.99 -7.87
C PRO A 128 -5.84 -7.42 -6.62
N VAL A 129 -4.78 -8.09 -6.19
CA VAL A 129 -3.99 -7.71 -5.02
C VAL A 129 -2.54 -7.38 -5.40
N ILE A 130 -2.08 -6.21 -4.98
CA ILE A 130 -0.67 -5.79 -5.04
C ILE A 130 -0.10 -5.90 -3.62
N ALA A 131 0.81 -6.84 -3.40
CA ALA A 131 1.51 -6.97 -2.12
C ALA A 131 2.81 -6.16 -2.13
N VAL A 132 2.93 -5.18 -1.24
CA VAL A 132 4.19 -4.47 -0.97
C VAL A 132 4.80 -5.09 0.28
N THR A 133 5.79 -5.96 0.09
CA THR A 133 6.34 -6.81 1.15
C THR A 133 7.83 -7.04 0.95
N SER A 134 8.50 -7.74 1.87
CA SER A 134 9.84 -8.28 1.64
C SER A 134 9.81 -9.79 1.67
N LEU A 135 10.22 -10.42 0.57
CA LEU A 135 10.31 -11.88 0.51
C LEU A 135 11.38 -12.41 1.47
N ALA A 136 12.50 -11.68 1.61
CA ALA A 136 13.59 -12.02 2.53
C ALA A 136 13.14 -11.95 4.00
N ALA A 137 12.47 -10.86 4.39
CA ALA A 137 11.96 -10.71 5.75
C ALA A 137 10.83 -11.70 6.04
N SER A 138 9.94 -11.93 5.07
CA SER A 138 8.85 -12.91 5.18
C SER A 138 9.38 -14.33 5.38
N ALA A 139 10.44 -14.73 4.70
CA ALA A 139 11.01 -16.07 4.81
C ALA A 139 11.51 -16.40 6.23
N GLN A 140 12.00 -15.41 6.98
CA GLN A 140 12.54 -15.59 8.32
C GLN A 140 11.57 -15.20 9.45
N ALA A 141 10.44 -14.60 9.11
CA ALA A 141 9.42 -14.24 10.09
C ALA A 141 8.67 -15.48 10.61
N SER A 142 8.26 -15.43 11.89
CA SER A 142 7.41 -16.47 12.47
C SER A 142 6.11 -16.60 11.69
N ASP A 143 5.74 -17.83 11.36
CA ASP A 143 4.46 -18.12 10.73
C ASP A 143 3.33 -17.99 11.77
N ARG A 144 2.36 -17.12 11.48
CA ARG A 144 1.18 -16.88 12.33
C ARG A 144 -0.14 -16.98 11.56
N SER A 145 -0.11 -17.25 10.27
CA SER A 145 -1.29 -17.31 9.40
C SER A 145 -1.34 -18.57 8.54
N GLY A 146 -0.29 -19.40 8.53
CA GLY A 146 -0.18 -20.63 7.75
C GLY A 146 0.18 -20.42 6.27
N THR A 147 0.11 -19.18 5.79
CA THR A 147 0.50 -18.76 4.43
C THR A 147 1.21 -17.40 4.51
N ARG A 148 1.55 -16.80 3.36
CA ARG A 148 2.21 -15.49 3.27
C ARG A 148 1.35 -14.53 2.47
N LEU A 149 1.50 -13.25 2.73
CA LEU A 149 0.88 -12.20 1.91
C LEU A 149 1.21 -12.37 0.42
N ALA A 150 2.46 -12.71 0.10
CA ALA A 150 2.91 -12.94 -1.26
C ALA A 150 2.21 -14.12 -1.96
N ASP A 151 1.70 -15.11 -1.21
CA ASP A 151 0.96 -16.26 -1.76
C ASP A 151 -0.44 -15.84 -2.24
N HIS A 152 -0.94 -14.72 -1.74
CA HIS A 152 -2.27 -14.16 -2.04
C HIS A 152 -2.16 -12.83 -2.80
N ALA A 153 -1.16 -12.68 -3.67
CA ALA A 153 -0.94 -11.49 -4.47
C ALA A 153 -1.03 -11.77 -5.97
N THR A 154 -1.69 -10.87 -6.72
CA THR A 154 -1.63 -10.84 -8.19
C THR A 154 -0.26 -10.35 -8.67
N VAL A 155 0.30 -9.35 -7.97
CA VAL A 155 1.65 -8.82 -8.18
C VAL A 155 2.30 -8.60 -6.82
N VAL A 156 3.56 -9.01 -6.70
CA VAL A 156 4.40 -8.74 -5.52
C VAL A 156 5.39 -7.65 -5.88
N LEU A 157 5.40 -6.57 -5.10
CA LEU A 157 6.44 -5.55 -5.13
C LEU A 157 7.40 -5.85 -3.98
N ASP A 158 8.45 -6.64 -4.29
CA ASP A 158 9.46 -7.05 -3.31
C ASP A 158 10.39 -5.88 -2.98
N THR A 159 10.22 -5.34 -1.78
CA THR A 159 11.01 -4.25 -1.21
C THR A 159 12.46 -4.65 -0.92
N GLY A 160 12.75 -5.95 -0.79
CA GLY A 160 14.08 -6.43 -0.42
C GLY A 160 14.52 -6.07 1.00
N VAL A 161 13.61 -5.53 1.84
CA VAL A 161 13.91 -5.18 3.25
C VAL A 161 14.54 -6.39 3.94
N PRO A 162 15.70 -6.25 4.61
CA PRO A 162 16.32 -7.39 5.26
C PRO A 162 15.48 -7.89 6.45
N PRO A 163 15.66 -9.16 6.87
CA PRO A 163 15.09 -9.66 8.11
C PRO A 163 15.39 -8.73 9.30
N GLY A 164 14.35 -8.41 10.08
CA GLY A 164 14.46 -7.47 11.19
C GLY A 164 14.32 -5.99 10.81
N ASP A 165 14.24 -5.65 9.52
CA ASP A 165 13.99 -4.31 8.96
C ASP A 165 15.09 -3.26 9.25
N VAL A 166 16.14 -3.61 9.99
CA VAL A 166 17.18 -2.67 10.42
C VAL A 166 18.49 -2.88 9.66
N VAL A 167 19.25 -1.80 9.41
CA VAL A 167 20.50 -1.85 8.61
C VAL A 167 21.74 -1.25 9.29
N HIS A 168 21.64 -0.79 10.54
CA HIS A 168 22.75 -0.11 11.23
C HIS A 168 23.08 -0.69 12.62
N PRO A 169 24.38 -0.83 12.97
CA PRO A 169 25.55 -0.78 12.08
C PRO A 169 25.57 -1.97 11.11
N ALA A 170 26.26 -1.85 9.97
CA ALA A 170 26.21 -2.86 8.90
C ALA A 170 26.65 -4.27 9.37
N ALA A 171 27.67 -4.35 10.23
CA ALA A 171 28.19 -5.62 10.73
C ALA A 171 27.27 -6.32 11.75
N ALA A 172 26.39 -5.56 12.43
CA ALA A 172 25.45 -6.09 13.42
C ALA A 172 24.20 -5.20 13.47
N PRO A 173 23.33 -5.27 12.46
CA PRO A 173 22.19 -4.37 12.35
C PRO A 173 21.24 -4.49 13.54
N ARG A 174 20.89 -3.35 14.12
CA ARG A 174 20.00 -3.24 15.30
C ARG A 174 19.13 -2.00 15.32
N THR A 175 19.34 -1.06 14.40
CA THR A 175 18.56 0.18 14.26
C THR A 175 18.58 0.70 12.82
N ALA A 176 17.90 1.82 12.58
CA ALA A 176 17.62 2.41 11.28
C ALA A 176 16.76 1.47 10.42
N ALA A 177 15.46 1.47 10.71
CA ALA A 177 14.48 0.76 9.91
C ALA A 177 14.42 1.32 8.49
N VAL A 178 14.21 0.47 7.47
CA VAL A 178 14.24 0.90 6.06
C VAL A 178 12.93 0.65 5.31
N SER A 179 12.01 -0.14 5.85
CA SER A 179 10.74 -0.49 5.21
C SER A 179 9.90 0.72 4.82
N THR A 180 9.85 1.78 5.63
CA THR A 180 9.13 3.02 5.27
C THR A 180 9.80 3.74 4.10
N ILE A 181 11.13 3.82 4.06
CA ILE A 181 11.87 4.47 2.97
C ILE A 181 11.62 3.72 1.66
N LEU A 182 11.75 2.40 1.70
CA LEU A 182 11.60 1.55 0.52
C LEU A 182 10.13 1.47 0.08
N GLY A 183 9.18 1.42 1.01
CA GLY A 183 7.76 1.48 0.71
C GLY A 183 7.37 2.79 0.01
N ALA A 184 7.82 3.93 0.53
CA ALA A 184 7.56 5.25 -0.06
C ALA A 184 8.19 5.37 -1.46
N TYR A 185 9.39 4.82 -1.64
CA TYR A 185 10.04 4.77 -2.94
C TYR A 185 9.26 3.90 -3.93
N VAL A 186 8.87 2.68 -3.55
CA VAL A 186 8.08 1.77 -4.40
C VAL A 186 6.77 2.42 -4.82
N TRP A 187 6.07 3.07 -3.89
CA TRP A 187 4.83 3.77 -4.22
C TRP A 187 5.05 4.92 -5.19
N SER A 188 6.10 5.72 -4.99
CA SER A 188 6.47 6.81 -5.90
C SER A 188 6.86 6.30 -7.30
N ALA A 189 7.62 5.20 -7.36
CA ALA A 189 8.00 4.56 -8.61
C ALA A 189 6.79 3.97 -9.34
N LEU A 190 5.82 3.41 -8.62
CA LEU A 190 4.54 2.96 -9.16
C LEU A 190 3.76 4.13 -9.75
N LEU A 191 3.64 5.26 -9.03
CA LEU A 191 2.94 6.45 -9.55
C LEU A 191 3.62 7.00 -10.81
N ALA A 192 4.95 7.03 -10.87
CA ALA A 192 5.68 7.45 -12.07
C ALA A 192 5.46 6.50 -13.25
N ALA A 193 5.45 5.18 -13.01
CA ALA A 193 5.14 4.18 -14.02
C ALA A 193 3.68 4.29 -14.50
N LEU A 194 2.74 4.54 -13.58
CA LEU A 194 1.32 4.75 -13.82
C LEU A 194 1.09 5.98 -14.71
N ASP A 195 1.71 7.12 -14.38
CA ASP A 195 1.63 8.35 -15.18
C ASP A 195 2.12 8.12 -16.62
N GLY A 196 3.33 7.57 -16.76
CA GLY A 196 3.88 7.26 -18.07
C GLY A 196 3.01 6.29 -18.88
N LEU A 197 2.36 5.32 -18.21
CA LEU A 197 1.41 4.40 -18.87
C LEU A 197 0.10 5.10 -19.25
N ALA A 198 -0.43 5.95 -18.38
CA ALA A 198 -1.65 6.72 -18.62
C ALA A 198 -1.50 7.64 -19.83
N VAL A 199 -0.36 8.33 -19.94
CA VAL A 199 -0.02 9.15 -21.12
C VAL A 199 -0.03 8.31 -22.41
N ARG A 200 0.60 7.12 -22.38
CA ARG A 200 0.61 6.22 -23.55
C ARG A 200 -0.79 5.71 -23.95
N ARG A 201 -1.70 5.59 -22.98
CA ARG A 201 -3.09 5.13 -23.21
C ARG A 201 -4.09 6.28 -23.40
N GLY A 202 -3.65 7.54 -23.34
CA GLY A 202 -4.54 8.71 -23.43
C GLY A 202 -5.52 8.83 -22.26
N VAL A 203 -5.16 8.31 -21.08
CA VAL A 203 -5.97 8.38 -19.85
C VAL A 203 -5.50 9.56 -19.01
N VAL A 204 -6.46 10.37 -18.53
CA VAL A 204 -6.17 11.45 -17.57
C VAL A 204 -6.35 10.92 -16.16
N LEU A 205 -5.27 10.95 -15.37
CA LEU A 205 -5.31 10.47 -13.99
C LEU A 205 -6.00 11.49 -13.05
N PRO A 206 -6.80 11.01 -12.09
CA PRO A 206 -7.38 11.84 -11.04
C PRO A 206 -6.31 12.08 -9.96
N LEU A 207 -5.41 13.04 -10.18
CA LEU A 207 -4.35 13.37 -9.23
C LEU A 207 -4.72 14.58 -8.38
N TRP A 208 -4.46 14.50 -7.08
CA TRP A 208 -4.53 15.64 -6.18
C TRP A 208 -3.49 16.68 -6.58
N THR A 209 -3.90 17.94 -6.56
CA THR A 209 -3.03 19.07 -6.80
C THR A 209 -2.66 19.72 -5.46
N SER A 210 -1.45 20.26 -5.35
CA SER A 210 -1.07 21.03 -4.17
C SER A 210 -2.01 22.25 -4.02
N ALA A 211 -2.60 22.46 -2.84
CA ALA A 211 -3.40 23.66 -2.57
C ALA A 211 -2.60 24.97 -2.73
N ASN A 212 -1.26 24.88 -2.69
CA ASN A 212 -0.36 26.03 -2.85
C ASN A 212 -0.05 26.37 -4.31
N VAL A 213 -0.68 25.72 -5.30
CA VAL A 213 -0.52 26.07 -6.72
C VAL A 213 -1.85 26.60 -7.30
N PRO A 214 -1.82 27.58 -8.22
CA PRO A 214 -3.02 28.11 -8.85
C PRO A 214 -3.89 27.00 -9.47
N GLY A 215 -5.20 27.03 -9.20
CA GLY A 215 -6.15 26.02 -9.70
C GLY A 215 -6.19 24.72 -8.87
N GLY A 216 -5.39 24.61 -7.81
CA GLY A 216 -5.30 23.41 -6.99
C GLY A 216 -6.58 23.14 -6.19
N ASP A 217 -7.15 24.18 -5.58
CA ASP A 217 -8.35 24.05 -4.76
C ASP A 217 -9.57 23.66 -5.61
N GLU A 218 -9.76 24.29 -6.77
CA GLU A 218 -10.86 23.98 -7.68
C GLU A 218 -10.77 22.54 -8.18
N ARG A 219 -9.56 22.11 -8.60
CA ARG A 219 -9.34 20.73 -9.06
C ARG A 219 -9.59 19.72 -7.94
N ASN A 220 -9.13 20.02 -6.73
CA ASN A 220 -9.33 19.12 -5.59
C ASN A 220 -10.82 19.05 -5.20
N ALA A 221 -11.57 20.16 -5.29
CA ALA A 221 -13.01 20.17 -5.03
C ALA A 221 -13.77 19.26 -6.01
N GLU A 222 -13.41 19.27 -7.30
CA GLU A 222 -13.97 18.32 -8.29
C GLU A 222 -13.70 16.86 -7.92
N LEU A 223 -12.49 16.57 -7.46
CA LEU A 223 -12.10 15.21 -7.05
C LEU A 223 -12.81 14.77 -5.76
N VAL A 224 -12.95 15.66 -4.78
CA VAL A 224 -13.75 15.41 -3.58
C VAL A 224 -15.20 15.13 -3.96
N ALA A 225 -15.80 15.94 -4.85
CA ALA A 225 -17.16 15.70 -5.33
C ALA A 225 -17.29 14.35 -6.07
N ARG A 226 -16.27 13.92 -6.81
CA ARG A 226 -16.27 12.63 -7.52
C ARG A 226 -16.10 11.42 -6.61
N TYR A 227 -15.26 11.52 -5.58
CA TYR A 227 -14.85 10.37 -4.77
C TYR A 227 -15.45 10.32 -3.37
N GLY A 228 -15.96 11.44 -2.84
CA GLY A 228 -16.37 11.58 -1.44
C GLY A 228 -17.43 10.57 -0.98
N ASP A 229 -18.38 10.20 -1.84
CA ASP A 229 -19.43 9.21 -1.51
C ASP A 229 -18.87 7.79 -1.42
N ARG A 230 -17.78 7.49 -2.15
CA ARG A 230 -17.16 6.16 -2.21
C ARG A 230 -15.95 6.03 -1.29
N ILE A 231 -15.38 7.15 -0.86
CA ILE A 231 -14.22 7.26 0.02
C ILE A 231 -14.63 8.12 1.23
N PRO A 232 -15.27 7.51 2.24
CA PRO A 232 -15.78 8.23 3.41
C PRO A 232 -14.72 9.06 4.12
N GLU A 233 -13.45 8.62 4.08
CA GLU A 233 -12.32 9.26 4.75
C GLU A 233 -11.98 10.66 4.19
N LEU A 234 -12.52 11.05 3.02
CA LEU A 234 -12.44 12.42 2.52
C LEU A 234 -13.41 13.37 3.26
N ASN A 235 -14.46 12.82 3.88
CA ASN A 235 -15.61 13.56 4.42
C ASN A 235 -15.87 13.29 5.90
N LEU A 236 -14.98 12.58 6.60
CA LEU A 236 -15.07 12.39 8.06
C LEU A 236 -14.83 13.73 8.77
N GLY A 237 -15.84 14.60 8.74
CA GLY A 237 -15.73 16.01 9.12
C GLY A 237 -16.84 16.96 8.63
N LEU A 238 -18.00 16.45 8.20
CA LEU A 238 -19.28 17.20 8.16
C LEU A 238 -20.31 16.54 9.08
#